data_AF-A0A401YEE8-F1
#
_entry.id   AF-A0A401YEE8-F1
#
_cell.length_a   1.000
_cell.length_b   1.000
_cell.length_c   1.000
_cell.angle_alpha   90.00
_cell.angle_beta   90.00
_cell.angle_gamma   90.00
#
_symmetry.space_group_name_H-M   'P 1'
#
loop_
_entity.id
_entity.type
_entity.pdbx_description
1 polymer ?
#
loop_
_entity_poly.entity_id
_entity_poly.type
_entity_poly.pdbx_seq_one_letter_code
_entity_poly.pdbx_strand_id
1 'polypeptide(L)'
;MRLRKKTTGTAAAMVMAVGAVAFASGPASAGGCGPVGPCGRVDNNTASDTMSYTLKLDTGGDHRCNVWNFPGGQRTVSCQQQGLNPGKGVGGRLHDGKDVDAFTFPNTGYHVTFNGGITQSYHERGMWTKISNTATAVCKDVSSFQTPYCEVMG
;
A
#
# COMPACT_ATOMS: atom_id res chain seq x y z
N MET A 1 -70.22 5.60 -20.10
CA MET A 1 -69.04 6.27 -20.69
C MET A 1 -68.81 7.57 -19.91
N ARG A 2 -67.84 7.60 -18.97
CA ARG A 2 -67.59 8.77 -18.09
C ARG A 2 -66.14 9.24 -18.26
N LEU A 3 -66.02 10.52 -18.60
CA LEU A 3 -64.83 11.37 -18.70
C LEU A 3 -63.96 11.31 -17.43
N ARG A 4 -62.62 11.26 -17.54
CA ARG A 4 -61.69 11.89 -16.57
C ARG A 4 -60.44 12.48 -17.22
N LYS A 5 -60.03 13.60 -16.63
CA LYS A 5 -59.16 14.69 -17.11
C LYS A 5 -57.67 14.44 -16.90
N LYS A 6 -56.90 15.18 -17.71
CA LYS A 6 -55.45 15.37 -17.75
C LYS A 6 -54.83 15.80 -16.41
N THR A 7 -53.60 15.37 -16.16
CA THR A 7 -52.68 15.99 -15.19
C THR A 7 -51.29 16.10 -15.80
N THR A 8 -50.84 17.34 -15.98
CA THR A 8 -49.52 17.72 -16.47
C THR A 8 -48.59 17.87 -15.26
N GLY A 9 -47.50 17.10 -15.19
CA GLY A 9 -46.49 17.20 -14.15
C GLY A 9 -45.26 17.95 -14.67
N THR A 10 -45.01 19.15 -14.16
CA THR A 10 -43.75 19.90 -14.34
C THR A 10 -42.68 19.33 -13.41
N ALA A 11 -41.64 18.73 -13.97
CA ALA A 11 -40.44 18.33 -13.25
C ALA A 11 -39.44 19.50 -13.23
N ALA A 12 -39.15 20.04 -12.05
CA ALA A 12 -38.09 21.03 -11.84
C ALA A 12 -36.74 20.31 -11.76
N ALA A 13 -35.83 20.59 -12.69
CA ALA A 13 -34.45 20.12 -12.64
C ALA A 13 -33.62 21.03 -11.71
N MET A 14 -33.20 20.51 -10.55
CA MET A 14 -32.20 21.18 -9.71
C MET A 14 -30.80 20.84 -10.22
N VAL A 15 -30.11 21.82 -10.80
CA VAL A 15 -28.70 21.74 -11.17
C VAL A 15 -27.88 22.02 -9.91
N MET A 16 -27.34 20.97 -9.28
CA MET A 16 -26.30 21.14 -8.25
C MET A 16 -24.94 21.29 -8.94
N ALA A 17 -24.48 22.53 -9.06
CA ALA A 17 -23.10 22.85 -9.42
C ALA A 17 -22.19 22.52 -8.24
N VAL A 18 -21.60 21.32 -8.24
CA VAL A 18 -20.54 20.96 -7.31
C VAL A 18 -19.25 21.63 -7.78
N GLY A 19 -18.84 22.69 -7.08
CA GLY A 19 -17.55 23.32 -7.26
C GLY A 19 -16.43 22.33 -6.95
N ALA A 20 -15.69 21.91 -7.97
CA ALA A 20 -14.49 21.10 -7.79
C ALA A 20 -13.38 21.96 -7.21
N VAL A 21 -13.12 21.81 -5.91
CA VAL A 21 -11.85 22.24 -5.31
C VAL A 21 -10.75 21.34 -5.85
N ALA A 22 -10.03 21.82 -6.86
CA ALA A 22 -8.79 21.20 -7.31
C ALA A 22 -7.72 21.41 -6.24
N PHE A 23 -7.58 20.43 -5.34
CA PHE A 23 -6.36 20.30 -4.56
C PHE A 23 -5.24 19.96 -5.55
N ALA A 24 -4.43 20.96 -5.91
CA ALA A 24 -3.14 20.72 -6.52
C ALA A 24 -2.28 19.96 -5.50
N SER A 25 -2.35 18.63 -5.57
CA SER A 25 -1.35 17.77 -4.94
C SER A 25 -0.06 18.03 -5.70
N GLY A 26 0.87 18.73 -5.05
CA GLY A 26 2.22 18.91 -5.58
C GLY A 26 2.83 17.55 -5.93
N PRO A 27 3.82 17.50 -6.84
CA PRO A 27 4.51 16.26 -7.13
C PRO A 27 5.10 15.73 -5.82
N ALA A 28 4.62 14.57 -5.38
CA ALA A 28 5.25 13.81 -4.31
C ALA A 28 6.64 13.43 -4.81
N SER A 29 7.63 14.21 -4.40
CA SER A 29 9.02 14.00 -4.81
C SER A 29 9.50 12.68 -4.26
N ALA A 30 10.02 11.84 -5.16
CA ALA A 30 10.49 10.51 -4.88
C ALA A 30 11.65 10.50 -3.85
N GLY A 31 11.57 9.58 -2.89
CA GLY A 31 12.73 8.86 -2.34
C GLY A 31 13.34 9.35 -1.03
N GLY A 32 12.78 10.35 -0.35
CA GLY A 32 13.35 10.86 0.91
C GLY A 32 12.31 11.13 1.98
N CYS A 33 12.64 10.77 3.21
CA CYS A 33 11.94 11.22 4.41
C CYS A 33 11.82 12.75 4.44
N GLY A 34 10.59 13.29 4.49
CA GLY A 34 10.40 14.71 4.74
C GLY A 34 11.02 15.16 6.08
N PRO A 35 11.36 16.46 6.25
CA PRO A 35 12.08 16.96 7.43
C PRO A 35 11.34 16.81 8.76
N VAL A 36 10.06 16.46 8.73
CA VAL A 36 9.17 16.40 9.91
C VAL A 36 8.34 15.11 9.99
N GLY A 37 8.39 14.23 8.97
CA GLY A 37 7.51 13.06 8.87
C GLY A 37 8.19 11.74 9.28
N PRO A 38 7.42 10.74 9.73
CA PRO A 38 7.87 9.35 9.78
C PRO A 38 8.05 8.80 8.36
N CYS A 39 8.79 7.69 8.25
CA CYS A 39 9.03 7.03 6.96
C CYS A 39 8.81 5.53 7.08
N GLY A 40 8.24 4.97 6.03
CA GLY A 40 8.01 3.55 5.85
C GLY A 40 9.32 2.81 6.05
N ARG A 41 9.27 1.78 6.89
CA ARG A 41 10.39 0.91 7.19
C ARG A 41 9.99 -0.54 7.01
N VAL A 42 10.92 -1.36 6.55
CA VAL A 42 10.74 -2.82 6.54
C VAL A 42 11.98 -3.49 7.11
N ASP A 43 11.78 -4.49 7.96
CA ASP A 43 12.82 -5.31 8.57
C ASP A 43 12.58 -6.77 8.19
N ASN A 44 13.54 -7.38 7.50
CA ASN A 44 13.55 -8.79 7.15
C ASN A 44 14.28 -9.59 8.22
N ASN A 45 13.58 -10.07 9.23
CA ASN A 45 14.11 -10.95 10.28
C ASN A 45 13.81 -12.43 10.01
N THR A 46 13.50 -12.81 8.76
CA THR A 46 13.45 -14.22 8.37
C THR A 46 14.86 -14.81 8.36
N ALA A 47 14.96 -16.14 8.43
CA ALA A 47 16.22 -16.86 8.45
C ALA A 47 16.83 -17.01 7.05
N SER A 48 16.00 -17.22 6.02
CA SER A 48 16.48 -17.54 4.66
C SER A 48 15.78 -16.79 3.54
N ASP A 49 14.60 -16.22 3.78
CA ASP A 49 13.80 -15.64 2.71
C ASP A 49 14.25 -14.22 2.37
N THR A 50 14.63 -14.00 1.11
CA THR A 50 14.96 -12.65 0.63
C THR A 50 13.68 -11.89 0.35
N MET A 51 13.55 -10.69 0.92
CA MET A 51 12.46 -9.75 0.63
C MET A 51 12.80 -8.90 -0.57
N SER A 52 11.78 -8.33 -1.22
CA SER A 52 11.94 -7.18 -2.11
C SER A 52 11.16 -6.00 -1.56
N TYR A 53 11.69 -4.79 -1.76
CA TYR A 53 11.05 -3.54 -1.38
C TYR A 53 11.14 -2.53 -2.52
N THR A 54 10.35 -1.46 -2.42
CA THR A 54 10.40 -0.33 -3.35
C THR A 54 10.30 1.00 -2.59
N LEU A 55 11.07 1.97 -3.06
CA LEU A 55 11.03 3.38 -2.63
C LEU A 55 10.32 4.27 -3.67
N LYS A 56 9.85 3.65 -4.74
CA LYS A 56 9.20 4.30 -5.89
C LYS A 56 8.03 3.43 -6.29
N LEU A 57 6.86 3.71 -5.73
CA LEU A 57 5.62 3.03 -6.11
C LEU A 57 4.68 3.98 -6.85
N ASP A 58 4.24 3.59 -8.05
CA ASP A 58 3.36 4.39 -8.93
C ASP A 58 3.94 5.77 -9.35
N THR A 59 5.24 5.98 -9.13
CA THR A 59 5.97 7.24 -9.44
C THR A 59 7.07 7.03 -10.51
N GLY A 60 7.06 5.88 -11.17
CA GLY A 60 8.09 5.44 -12.12
C GLY A 60 8.90 4.24 -11.62
N GLY A 61 9.56 3.55 -12.56
CA GLY A 61 10.34 2.34 -12.30
C GLY A 61 10.14 1.29 -13.40
N ASP A 62 11.12 0.42 -13.56
CA ASP A 62 11.21 -0.48 -14.72
C ASP A 62 10.39 -1.77 -14.58
N HIS A 63 9.74 -1.96 -13.42
CA HIS A 63 8.97 -3.16 -13.11
C HIS A 63 7.48 -2.86 -12.95
N ARG A 64 6.66 -3.92 -13.03
CA ARG A 64 5.21 -3.89 -12.79
C ARG A 64 4.91 -4.73 -11.55
N CYS A 65 4.47 -4.08 -10.48
CA CYS A 65 4.16 -4.72 -9.21
C CYS A 65 2.65 -4.82 -9.03
N ASN A 66 2.16 -6.03 -8.73
CA ASN A 66 0.78 -6.23 -8.31
C ASN A 66 0.69 -5.96 -6.81
N VAL A 67 0.05 -4.86 -6.43
CA VAL A 67 0.03 -4.33 -5.06
C VAL A 67 -1.33 -4.51 -4.44
N TRP A 68 -1.35 -5.18 -3.30
CA TRP A 68 -2.47 -5.24 -2.36
C TRP A 68 -2.42 -4.07 -1.37
N ASN A 69 -3.59 -3.69 -0.86
CA ASN A 69 -3.78 -2.54 0.05
C ASN A 69 -3.34 -1.19 -0.56
N PHE A 70 -3.48 -1.06 -1.89
CA PHE A 70 -3.38 0.23 -2.56
C PHE A 70 -4.68 1.02 -2.33
N PRO A 71 -4.67 2.36 -2.30
CA PRO A 71 -5.92 3.13 -2.32
C PRO A 71 -6.81 2.70 -3.49
N GLY A 72 -8.01 2.20 -3.19
CA GLY A 72 -8.90 1.60 -4.19
C GLY A 72 -8.76 0.08 -4.39
N GLY A 73 -7.98 -0.62 -3.57
CA GLY A 73 -7.89 -2.08 -3.53
C GLY A 73 -6.57 -2.62 -4.09
N GLN A 74 -6.65 -3.71 -4.86
CA GLN A 74 -5.48 -4.31 -5.49
C GLN A 74 -5.24 -3.69 -6.88
N ARG A 75 -4.01 -3.30 -7.20
CA ARG A 75 -3.67 -2.67 -8.49
C ARG A 75 -2.28 -3.04 -8.97
N THR A 76 -2.10 -3.18 -10.27
CA THR A 76 -0.77 -3.27 -10.88
C THR A 76 -0.23 -1.88 -11.24
N VAL A 77 0.89 -1.48 -10.63
CA VAL A 77 1.52 -0.16 -10.78
C VAL A 77 3.00 -0.29 -11.15
N SER A 78 3.63 0.81 -11.60
CA SER A 78 5.08 0.83 -11.82
C SER A 78 5.82 0.79 -10.48
N CYS A 79 6.98 0.13 -10.44
CA CYS A 79 7.79 0.04 -9.24
C CYS A 79 9.28 -0.17 -9.56
N GLN A 80 10.15 0.18 -8.60
CA GLN A 80 11.55 -0.19 -8.61
C GLN A 80 11.83 -1.25 -7.53
N GLN A 81 12.07 -2.49 -7.94
CA GLN A 81 12.34 -3.59 -7.02
C GLN A 81 13.80 -3.56 -6.54
N GLN A 82 14.00 -3.66 -5.22
CA GLN A 82 15.31 -3.81 -4.60
C GLN A 82 15.27 -4.98 -3.63
N GLY A 83 16.32 -5.82 -3.64
CA GLY A 83 16.42 -6.96 -2.73
C GLY A 83 16.81 -6.53 -1.31
N LEU A 84 16.25 -7.20 -0.31
CA LEU A 84 16.58 -7.06 1.10
C LEU A 84 16.86 -8.44 1.69
N ASN A 85 18.15 -8.70 1.94
CA ASN A 85 18.62 -9.98 2.46
C ASN A 85 18.05 -10.26 3.88
N PRO A 86 17.97 -11.54 4.27
CA PRO A 86 17.68 -11.95 5.65
C PRO A 86 18.56 -11.22 6.68
N GLY A 87 17.96 -10.87 7.82
CA GLY A 87 18.58 -10.14 8.93
C GLY A 87 18.87 -8.65 8.65
N LYS A 88 18.25 -8.04 7.64
CA LYS A 88 18.48 -6.63 7.26
C LYS A 88 17.20 -5.81 7.32
N GLY A 89 17.37 -4.51 7.56
CA GLY A 89 16.30 -3.52 7.51
C GLY A 89 16.63 -2.38 6.53
N VAL A 90 15.58 -1.70 6.05
CA VAL A 90 15.68 -0.53 5.19
C VAL A 90 14.50 0.40 5.43
N GLY A 91 14.73 1.70 5.25
CA GLY A 91 13.73 2.72 5.49
C GLY A 91 13.62 3.13 6.96
N GLY A 92 12.81 4.14 7.19
CA GLY A 92 12.67 4.76 8.50
C GLY A 92 13.64 5.92 8.68
N ARG A 93 13.10 7.02 9.19
CA ARG A 93 13.83 8.28 9.36
C ARG A 93 15.09 8.16 10.21
N LEU A 94 15.03 7.40 11.30
CA LEU A 94 16.15 7.23 12.24
C LEU A 94 17.14 6.13 11.82
N HIS A 95 16.88 5.44 10.71
CA HIS A 95 17.72 4.34 10.23
C HIS A 95 18.58 4.80 9.03
N ASP A 96 17.96 5.03 7.88
CA ASP A 96 18.67 5.42 6.65
C ASP A 96 17.99 6.58 5.89
N GLY A 97 16.91 7.15 6.45
CA GLY A 97 16.23 8.29 5.87
C GLY A 97 15.43 8.00 4.60
N LYS A 98 15.19 6.72 4.28
CA LYS A 98 14.39 6.30 3.12
C LYS A 98 12.94 6.02 3.52
N ASP A 99 12.02 6.19 2.57
CA ASP A 99 10.60 5.88 2.72
C ASP A 99 10.25 4.65 1.87
N VAL A 100 10.01 3.53 2.53
CA VAL A 100 9.60 2.29 1.86
C VAL A 100 8.10 2.33 1.60
N ASP A 101 7.71 2.27 0.32
CA ASP A 101 6.31 2.32 -0.08
C ASP A 101 5.61 0.98 0.05
N ALA A 102 6.31 -0.11 -0.26
CA ALA A 102 5.78 -1.46 -0.30
C ALA A 102 6.89 -2.51 -0.24
N PHE A 103 6.51 -3.74 0.13
CA PHE A 103 7.39 -4.90 0.15
C PHE A 103 6.69 -6.16 -0.37
N THR A 104 7.47 -7.20 -0.67
CA THR A 104 6.99 -8.53 -1.04
C THR A 104 8.03 -9.61 -0.70
N PHE A 105 7.62 -10.86 -0.76
CA PHE A 105 8.51 -12.02 -0.90
C PHE A 105 8.38 -12.57 -2.33
N PRO A 106 9.41 -12.43 -3.19
CA PRO A 106 9.32 -12.84 -4.59
C PRO A 106 9.25 -14.36 -4.78
N ASN A 107 9.82 -15.12 -3.85
CA ASN A 107 10.01 -16.57 -4.01
C ASN A 107 9.09 -17.42 -3.12
N THR A 108 8.43 -16.82 -2.13
CA THR A 108 7.54 -17.52 -1.18
C THR A 108 6.30 -16.69 -0.89
N GLY A 109 5.18 -17.34 -0.55
CA GLY A 109 4.01 -16.65 -0.02
C GLY A 109 4.31 -16.15 1.40
N TYR A 110 3.47 -15.26 1.93
CA TYR A 110 3.65 -14.73 3.28
C TYR A 110 2.31 -14.31 3.90
N HIS A 111 2.29 -14.27 5.22
CA HIS A 111 1.18 -13.75 5.99
C HIS A 111 1.47 -12.32 6.43
N VAL A 112 0.44 -11.47 6.47
CA VAL A 112 0.57 -10.10 6.97
C VAL A 112 -0.60 -9.71 7.88
N THR A 113 -0.28 -8.97 8.94
CA THR A 113 -1.25 -8.32 9.83
C THR A 113 -0.91 -6.83 9.94
N PHE A 114 -1.93 -5.99 10.07
CA PHE A 114 -1.78 -4.56 10.34
C PHE A 114 -2.21 -4.22 11.76
N ASN A 115 -1.44 -3.39 12.46
CA ASN A 115 -1.68 -2.85 13.80
C ASN A 115 -2.02 -3.92 14.85
N GLY A 116 -1.29 -5.05 14.84
CA GLY A 116 -1.54 -6.16 15.77
C GLY A 116 -2.93 -6.78 15.63
N GLY A 117 -3.63 -6.52 14.53
CA GLY A 117 -4.97 -7.00 14.27
C GLY A 117 -5.06 -8.53 14.24
N ILE A 118 -6.22 -9.04 14.66
CA ILE A 118 -6.53 -10.47 14.71
C ILE A 118 -6.66 -11.07 13.30
N THR A 119 -7.04 -10.25 12.31
CA THR A 119 -7.23 -10.71 10.93
C THR A 119 -5.90 -10.69 10.18
N GLN A 120 -5.43 -11.88 9.85
CA GLN A 120 -4.26 -12.10 9.01
C GLN A 120 -4.68 -12.26 7.57
N SER A 121 -3.91 -11.68 6.65
CA SER A 121 -4.07 -11.88 5.21
C SER A 121 -2.92 -12.73 4.70
N TYR A 122 -3.24 -13.79 3.94
CA TYR A 122 -2.24 -14.52 3.18
C TYR A 122 -2.06 -13.89 1.80
N HIS A 123 -0.80 -13.84 1.35
CA HIS A 123 -0.43 -13.34 0.04
C HIS A 123 0.47 -14.35 -0.66
N GLU A 124 0.16 -14.60 -1.94
CA GLU A 124 1.01 -15.40 -2.81
C GLU A 124 2.33 -14.69 -3.08
N ARG A 125 3.36 -15.47 -3.44
CA ARG A 125 4.67 -14.95 -3.82
C ARG A 125 4.57 -13.84 -4.86
N GLY A 126 5.36 -12.77 -4.68
CA GLY A 126 5.40 -11.63 -5.59
C GLY A 126 4.19 -10.69 -5.50
N MET A 127 3.20 -10.96 -4.65
CA MET A 127 2.18 -9.97 -4.29
C MET A 127 2.82 -8.91 -3.39
N TRP A 128 2.64 -7.64 -3.69
CA TRP A 128 3.21 -6.53 -2.93
C TRP A 128 2.23 -6.04 -1.88
N THR A 129 2.69 -5.84 -0.65
CA THR A 129 1.92 -5.18 0.40
C THR A 129 2.35 -3.71 0.49
N LYS A 130 1.42 -2.79 0.22
CA LYS A 130 1.63 -1.37 0.50
C LYS A 130 1.62 -1.09 2.00
N ILE A 131 2.56 -0.26 2.45
CA ILE A 131 2.59 0.31 3.80
C ILE A 131 2.42 1.84 3.74
N SER A 132 2.01 2.43 4.86
CA SER A 132 2.02 3.89 5.00
C SER A 132 3.44 4.38 5.28
N ASN A 133 3.66 5.66 5.07
CA ASN A 133 4.89 6.34 5.48
C ASN A 133 5.09 6.37 7.00
N THR A 134 4.07 6.06 7.82
CA THR A 134 4.20 5.99 9.28
C THR A 134 4.55 4.59 9.77
N ALA A 135 4.48 3.59 8.89
CA ALA A 135 4.48 2.20 9.30
C ALA A 135 5.87 1.56 9.24
N THR A 136 6.07 0.60 10.14
CA THR A 136 7.19 -0.35 10.12
C THR A 136 6.63 -1.76 9.93
N ALA A 137 7.08 -2.47 8.90
CA ALA A 137 6.80 -3.88 8.72
C ALA A 137 7.96 -4.73 9.26
N VAL A 138 7.71 -5.58 10.24
CA VAL A 138 8.68 -6.53 10.75
C VAL A 138 8.27 -7.93 10.29
N CYS A 139 9.05 -8.52 9.40
CA CYS A 139 8.82 -9.86 8.87
C CYS A 139 9.75 -10.86 9.56
N LYS A 140 9.22 -12.00 9.98
CA LYS A 140 9.96 -13.03 10.73
C LYS A 140 9.40 -14.42 10.46
N ASP A 141 10.20 -15.43 10.78
CA ASP A 141 9.71 -16.79 10.85
C ASP A 141 8.98 -17.02 12.17
N VAL A 142 7.88 -17.75 12.09
CA VAL A 142 7.00 -18.05 13.23
C VAL A 142 6.63 -19.52 13.11
N SER A 143 6.82 -20.29 14.17
CA SER A 143 6.67 -21.75 14.14
C SER A 143 5.29 -22.24 13.67
N SER A 144 4.24 -21.44 13.90
CA SER A 144 2.88 -21.74 13.46
C SER A 144 2.67 -21.61 11.95
N PHE A 145 3.58 -20.97 11.21
CA PHE A 145 3.47 -20.78 9.78
C PHE A 145 4.71 -21.34 9.07
N GLN A 146 4.50 -21.99 7.93
CA GLN A 146 5.59 -22.46 7.07
C GLN A 146 6.07 -21.38 6.10
N THR A 147 5.64 -20.14 6.30
CA THR A 147 5.91 -18.98 5.45
C THR A 147 6.24 -17.77 6.34
N PRO A 148 6.98 -16.77 5.81
CA PRO A 148 7.22 -15.53 6.54
C PRO A 148 5.92 -14.90 7.04
N TYR A 149 5.99 -14.31 8.24
CA TYR A 149 4.92 -13.53 8.83
C TYR A 149 5.37 -12.10 9.06
N CYS A 150 4.62 -11.16 8.53
CA CYS A 150 4.88 -9.73 8.62
C CYS A 150 3.86 -9.03 9.51
N GLU A 151 4.36 -8.29 10.49
CA GLU A 151 3.54 -7.40 11.30
C GLU A 151 3.83 -5.95 10.91
N VAL A 152 2.82 -5.26 10.39
CA VAL A 152 2.88 -3.85 10.00
C VAL A 152 2.29 -3.01 11.12
N MET A 153 3.10 -2.19 11.76
CA MET A 153 2.70 -1.29 12.86
C MET A 153 2.89 0.15 12.43
N GLY A 154 1.88 1.02 12.60
CA GLY A 154 1.97 2.43 12.23
C GLY A 154 1.36 3.38 13.24
#